data_AF-A0A6P3Q086-F1
#
_entry.id   AF-A0A6P3Q086-F1
#
_cell.length_a   1.000
_cell.length_b   1.000
_cell.length_c   1.000
_cell.angle_alpha   90.00
_cell.angle_beta   90.00
_cell.angle_gamma   90.00
#
_symmetry.space_group_name_H-M   'P 1'
#
loop_
_entity.id
_entity.type
_entity.pdbx_description
1 polymer ?
#
loop_
_entity_poly.entity_id
_entity_poly.type
_entity_poly.pdbx_seq_one_letter_code
_entity_poly.pdbx_strand_id
1 'polypeptide(L)'
;MEWHRDTAETRPRRLGARAEGVKERRQGGLQRGKSRGSGRGALTSASCPYPQPAPGQLALSATPLPGSGAEPHTQVSRAAEKDEGREKMFPCGPGSPSIPVPWAAALLLALGVERALAIPEICIQCPGSVQNLSKVALYCKQTPELMLHARCCLNQKGTILGLDLQNCSLKDLGLNFPQAHTAIIIDLQANPLKHDLSDTFHGFTQLQTLILPQDVNCPGGINAWNTVTLYTNNQTCLGQRNLCNSTRDAEICPENGSCVPDGPGLLLCVCADGFHGYKCMRQGSFPLLMFFGILGSTTLSISILLWGTQRRKAKAS
;
A
#
# COMPACT_ATOMS: atom_id res chain seq x y z
N MET A 1 31.60 -33.91 -48.24
CA MET A 1 30.19 -34.32 -48.42
C MET A 1 29.34 -33.21 -47.86
N GLU A 2 28.82 -32.44 -48.80
CA GLU A 2 28.14 -31.15 -48.65
C GLU A 2 26.65 -31.44 -48.82
N TRP A 3 25.81 -30.93 -47.92
CA TRP A 3 24.39 -30.79 -48.19
C TRP A 3 23.89 -29.46 -47.66
N HIS A 4 23.10 -28.86 -48.52
CA HIS A 4 22.95 -27.44 -48.73
C HIS A 4 22.02 -26.73 -47.75
N ARG A 5 22.35 -25.46 -47.58
CA ARG A 5 21.54 -24.34 -47.10
C ARG A 5 20.46 -24.02 -48.14
N ASP A 6 19.23 -23.78 -47.71
CA ASP A 6 18.26 -23.01 -48.50
C ASP A 6 17.54 -21.97 -47.65
N THR A 7 17.39 -20.82 -48.28
CA THR A 7 16.93 -19.51 -47.81
C THR A 7 15.73 -19.13 -48.68
N ALA A 8 14.68 -18.55 -48.11
CA ALA A 8 13.66 -17.79 -48.87
C ALA A 8 12.99 -16.80 -47.89
N GLU A 9 13.33 -15.52 -47.88
CA GLU A 9 12.99 -14.44 -48.83
C GLU A 9 11.53 -13.95 -48.69
N THR A 10 11.42 -12.73 -48.19
CA THR A 10 10.26 -11.85 -47.97
C THR A 10 9.70 -11.19 -49.24
N ARG A 11 8.37 -11.00 -49.37
CA ARG A 11 7.71 -9.79 -49.96
C ARG A 11 6.15 -9.79 -49.91
N PRO A 12 5.44 -8.68 -50.19
CA PRO A 12 4.47 -8.09 -49.26
C PRO A 12 3.00 -8.08 -49.77
N ARG A 13 2.04 -7.87 -48.86
CA ARG A 13 0.64 -7.61 -49.22
C ARG A 13 0.39 -6.12 -49.50
N ARG A 14 -0.21 -5.85 -50.66
CA ARG A 14 -0.64 -4.55 -51.18
C ARG A 14 -1.75 -3.92 -50.34
N LEU A 15 -1.67 -2.58 -50.25
CA LEU A 15 -2.77 -1.67 -49.99
C LEU A 15 -3.85 -1.78 -51.08
N GLY A 16 -5.11 -1.75 -50.65
CA GLY A 16 -6.27 -1.47 -51.48
C GLY A 16 -7.13 -0.41 -50.77
N ALA A 17 -7.07 0.82 -51.26
CA ALA A 17 -7.92 1.91 -50.84
C ALA A 17 -9.34 1.74 -51.41
N ARG A 18 -10.37 2.10 -50.64
CA ARG A 18 -11.69 2.44 -51.17
C ARG A 18 -12.21 3.66 -50.43
N ALA A 19 -12.23 4.78 -51.13
CA ALA A 19 -12.96 5.98 -50.76
C ALA A 19 -14.42 5.84 -51.22
N GLU A 20 -15.36 6.25 -50.37
CA GLU A 20 -16.72 6.65 -50.72
C GLU A 20 -17.15 7.60 -49.59
N GLY A 21 -17.27 8.89 -49.92
CA GLY A 21 -17.80 9.90 -49.02
C GLY A 21 -19.24 10.23 -49.41
N VAL A 22 -20.15 10.30 -48.46
CA VAL A 22 -21.48 10.90 -48.65
C VAL A 22 -21.94 11.61 -47.37
N LYS A 23 -21.84 12.95 -47.44
CA LYS A 23 -22.90 13.96 -47.24
C LYS A 23 -23.66 14.03 -45.89
N GLU A 24 -23.31 15.10 -45.20
CA GLU A 24 -24.05 15.85 -44.19
C GLU A 24 -25.53 16.08 -44.52
N ARG A 25 -26.41 15.91 -43.52
CA ARG A 25 -27.73 16.53 -43.48
C ARG A 25 -28.18 16.79 -42.04
N ARG A 26 -28.18 18.06 -41.64
CA ARG A 26 -28.97 18.58 -40.52
C ARG A 26 -30.46 18.38 -40.81
N GLN A 27 -31.24 18.00 -39.80
CA GLN A 27 -32.59 18.49 -39.60
C GLN A 27 -33.04 18.25 -38.16
N GLY A 28 -33.44 19.34 -37.50
CA GLY A 28 -34.13 19.28 -36.21
C GLY A 28 -35.56 18.78 -36.36
N GLY A 29 -36.13 18.32 -35.24
CA GLY A 29 -37.49 17.82 -35.17
C GLY A 29 -37.98 17.78 -33.74
N LEU A 30 -38.56 18.90 -33.32
CA LEU A 30 -39.34 19.09 -32.11
C LEU A 30 -40.60 18.19 -32.14
N GLN A 31 -40.88 17.39 -31.11
CA GLN A 31 -42.24 16.93 -30.86
C GLN A 31 -42.55 16.77 -29.35
N ARG A 32 -43.47 17.62 -28.90
CA ARG A 32 -44.28 17.52 -27.68
C ARG A 32 -45.51 16.67 -27.98
N GLY A 33 -45.94 15.86 -27.00
CA GLY A 33 -47.31 15.33 -26.94
C GLY A 33 -47.44 14.17 -25.94
N LYS A 34 -47.77 14.42 -24.67
CA LYS A 34 -49.11 14.31 -24.02
C LYS A 34 -49.54 12.84 -23.80
N SER A 35 -49.36 12.25 -22.61
CA SER A 35 -50.19 12.31 -21.38
C SER A 35 -51.40 11.37 -21.37
N ARG A 36 -51.38 10.43 -20.40
CA ARG A 36 -52.47 9.81 -19.59
C ARG A 36 -51.92 8.46 -19.09
N GLY A 37 -52.03 8.04 -17.83
CA GLY A 37 -52.74 8.52 -16.66
C GLY A 37 -53.14 7.30 -15.81
N SER A 38 -53.07 7.46 -14.49
CA SER A 38 -53.76 6.68 -13.45
C SER A 38 -53.12 5.39 -12.92
N GLY A 39 -52.93 5.35 -11.60
CA GLY A 39 -52.58 4.15 -10.84
C GLY A 39 -52.03 4.48 -9.45
N ARG A 40 -52.92 4.85 -8.53
CA ARG A 40 -52.61 5.13 -7.10
C ARG A 40 -52.06 3.88 -6.41
N GLY A 41 -51.03 4.07 -5.59
CA GLY A 41 -50.53 3.09 -4.62
C GLY A 41 -49.69 3.81 -3.58
N ALA A 42 -50.35 4.45 -2.61
CA ALA A 42 -49.70 5.04 -1.46
C ALA A 42 -49.32 3.92 -0.48
N LEU A 43 -48.03 3.74 -0.21
CA LEU A 43 -47.54 3.08 0.99
C LEU A 43 -46.41 3.94 1.57
N THR A 44 -46.62 4.23 2.83
CA THR A 44 -46.01 5.25 3.69
C THR A 44 -44.55 4.94 4.02
N SER A 45 -43.74 6.00 4.06
CA SER A 45 -42.38 6.00 4.59
C SER A 45 -42.35 5.55 6.06
N ALA A 46 -41.62 4.49 6.36
CA ALA A 46 -41.21 4.17 7.72
C ALA A 46 -39.89 4.91 8.02
N SER A 47 -40.01 6.03 8.72
CA SER A 47 -38.92 6.79 9.33
C SER A 47 -38.56 6.14 10.67
N CYS A 48 -37.32 5.68 10.82
CA CYS A 48 -36.82 5.23 12.12
C CYS A 48 -36.39 6.44 12.98
N PRO A 49 -36.77 6.49 14.26
CA PRO A 49 -36.50 7.63 15.15
C PRO A 49 -35.07 7.63 15.72
N TYR A 50 -34.46 8.81 15.77
CA TYR A 50 -33.26 9.09 16.58
C TYR A 50 -33.60 9.10 18.08
N PRO A 51 -32.73 8.61 18.97
CA PRO A 51 -32.92 8.76 20.41
C PRO A 51 -32.60 10.21 20.85
N GLN A 52 -33.56 10.88 21.50
CA GLN A 52 -33.28 12.08 22.30
C GLN A 52 -32.97 11.68 23.76
N PRO A 53 -32.07 12.40 24.45
CA PRO A 53 -31.86 12.25 25.90
C PRO A 53 -32.96 12.97 26.71
N ALA A 54 -33.32 12.38 27.85
CA ALA A 54 -34.34 12.88 28.77
C ALA A 54 -33.89 14.13 29.56
N PRO A 55 -34.81 15.00 30.01
CA PRO A 55 -34.51 16.20 30.79
C PRO A 55 -34.57 15.95 32.32
N GLY A 56 -33.67 16.58 33.08
CA GLY A 56 -33.63 16.50 34.55
C GLY A 56 -32.81 17.62 35.21
N GLN A 57 -33.50 18.73 35.49
CA GLN A 57 -33.40 19.69 36.61
C GLN A 57 -32.05 20.16 37.20
N LEU A 58 -31.79 21.46 36.98
CA LEU A 58 -31.44 22.55 37.94
C LEU A 58 -30.77 22.19 39.29
N ALA A 59 -29.55 22.72 39.47
CA ALA A 59 -29.14 23.38 40.71
C ALA A 59 -28.13 24.51 40.43
N LEU A 60 -28.39 25.68 41.01
CA LEU A 60 -27.61 26.91 40.92
C LEU A 60 -26.24 26.77 41.58
N SER A 61 -25.23 27.49 41.08
CA SER A 61 -24.18 28.15 41.87
C SER A 61 -23.46 29.20 41.01
N ALA A 62 -23.46 30.43 41.49
CA ALA A 62 -22.97 31.64 40.83
C ALA A 62 -21.47 31.89 41.11
N THR A 63 -20.75 32.39 40.08
CA THR A 63 -19.65 33.40 39.96
C THR A 63 -18.65 33.68 41.13
N PRO A 64 -17.47 34.33 40.90
CA PRO A 64 -17.06 35.18 39.75
C PRO A 64 -15.61 35.06 39.20
N LEU A 65 -15.43 35.73 38.05
CA LEU A 65 -14.18 36.21 37.41
C LEU A 65 -13.31 37.10 38.32
N PRO A 66 -12.02 37.30 37.96
CA PRO A 66 -11.59 38.54 37.28
C PRO A 66 -10.60 38.20 36.13
N GLY A 67 -10.22 39.06 35.19
CA GLY A 67 -10.23 40.52 35.05
C GLY A 67 -9.00 40.91 34.21
N SER A 68 -9.20 41.85 33.29
CA SER A 68 -8.29 42.34 32.23
C SER A 68 -7.10 43.19 32.74
N GLY A 69 -6.07 43.38 31.90
CA GLY A 69 -5.05 44.46 31.98
C GLY A 69 -3.61 43.96 31.71
N ALA A 70 -3.01 44.19 30.54
CA ALA A 70 -2.33 45.42 30.08
C ALA A 70 -0.92 45.64 30.72
N GLU A 71 0.08 45.70 29.82
CA GLU A 71 1.49 46.11 29.99
C GLU A 71 1.67 47.49 30.69
N PRO A 72 2.85 47.81 31.30
CA PRO A 72 3.99 48.32 30.52
C PRO A 72 5.43 48.05 31.04
N HIS A 73 6.36 48.10 30.06
CA HIS A 73 7.78 48.45 30.08
C HIS A 73 8.47 48.87 31.40
N THR A 74 9.69 48.34 31.62
CA THR A 74 10.86 49.13 32.10
C THR A 74 12.18 48.48 31.70
N GLN A 75 13.01 49.21 30.95
CA GLN A 75 14.45 48.95 30.71
C GLN A 75 15.29 49.39 31.92
N VAL A 76 16.34 48.65 32.28
CA VAL A 76 17.56 49.19 32.92
C VAL A 76 18.81 48.44 32.41
N SER A 77 19.91 49.19 32.32
CA SER A 77 21.13 49.03 31.52
C SER A 77 22.28 48.22 32.13
N ARG A 78 23.18 47.76 31.21
CA ARG A 78 24.67 47.68 31.23
C ARG A 78 25.42 47.50 32.57
N ALA A 79 26.38 46.58 32.59
CA ALA A 79 27.82 46.88 32.40
C ALA A 79 28.67 45.58 32.37
N ALA A 80 29.76 45.62 31.60
CA ALA A 80 30.79 44.60 31.51
C ALA A 80 31.99 45.01 32.38
N GLU A 81 32.67 44.04 32.99
CA GLU A 81 34.07 44.22 33.40
C GLU A 81 34.84 42.90 33.25
N LYS A 82 36.08 43.05 32.80
CA LYS A 82 37.05 42.06 32.34
C LYS A 82 38.22 42.14 33.33
N ASP A 83 38.77 41.01 33.78
CA ASP A 83 40.18 41.00 34.18
C ASP A 83 40.85 39.62 34.01
N GLU A 84 42.13 39.69 33.74
CA GLU A 84 43.02 38.70 33.14
C GLU A 84 44.23 38.48 34.07
N GLY A 85 44.74 37.25 34.22
CA GLY A 85 46.12 37.07 34.71
C GLY A 85 46.51 35.82 35.51
N ARG A 86 47.04 34.81 34.79
CA ARG A 86 48.40 34.21 34.95
C ARG A 86 48.78 33.33 36.18
N GLU A 87 48.78 32.01 35.92
CA GLU A 87 49.92 31.05 35.96
C GLU A 87 50.86 30.92 37.20
N LYS A 88 50.86 29.76 37.92
CA LYS A 88 51.93 28.71 37.91
C LYS A 88 51.93 27.72 39.12
N MET A 89 52.06 26.43 38.75
CA MET A 89 52.82 25.29 39.32
C MET A 89 52.49 24.61 40.69
N PHE A 90 52.52 23.26 40.62
CA PHE A 90 52.29 22.19 41.61
C PHE A 90 53.35 22.07 42.75
N PRO A 91 53.03 21.27 43.80
CA PRO A 91 53.68 19.96 43.95
C PRO A 91 52.78 18.79 44.46
N CYS A 92 53.33 17.57 44.36
CA CYS A 92 52.74 16.23 44.43
C CYS A 92 52.39 15.65 45.83
N GLY A 93 51.47 14.66 45.88
CA GLY A 93 51.25 13.71 47.00
C GLY A 93 50.06 12.75 46.74
N PRO A 94 49.99 11.53 47.33
CA PRO A 94 49.84 10.27 46.58
C PRO A 94 48.42 9.66 46.53
N GLY A 95 48.27 8.72 45.59
CA GLY A 95 46.99 8.25 45.05
C GLY A 95 46.28 7.10 45.78
N SER A 96 44.99 7.01 45.45
CA SER A 96 44.09 5.88 45.68
C SER A 96 43.51 5.46 44.32
N PRO A 97 43.50 4.18 43.93
CA PRO A 97 43.04 3.78 42.61
C PRO A 97 41.51 3.80 42.54
N SER A 98 40.95 4.82 41.89
CA SER A 98 39.55 4.86 41.48
C SER A 98 39.35 3.99 40.24
N ILE A 99 38.49 2.97 40.41
CA ILE A 99 38.00 2.07 39.36
C ILE A 99 37.37 2.89 38.22
N PRO A 100 37.62 2.57 36.94
CA PRO A 100 37.08 3.36 35.83
C PRO A 100 35.59 3.04 35.66
N VAL A 101 34.75 4.02 36.02
CA VAL A 101 33.30 4.08 35.75
C VAL A 101 32.89 4.43 34.28
N PRO A 102 33.76 4.75 33.29
CA PRO A 102 33.28 5.25 32.01
C PRO A 102 32.65 4.18 31.09
N TRP A 103 32.81 2.88 31.37
CA TRP A 103 32.27 1.83 30.50
C TRP A 103 30.82 1.45 30.79
N ALA A 104 30.38 1.50 32.05
CA ALA A 104 28.99 1.19 32.40
C ALA A 104 28.00 2.26 31.89
N ALA A 105 28.41 3.54 31.91
CA ALA A 105 27.61 4.64 31.38
C ALA A 105 27.48 4.60 29.84
N ALA A 106 28.54 4.19 29.14
CA ALA A 106 28.52 4.03 27.68
C ALA A 106 27.61 2.87 27.22
N LEU A 107 27.55 1.78 27.99
CA LEU A 107 26.65 0.64 27.74
C LEU A 107 25.18 0.99 27.99
N LEU A 108 24.86 1.83 28.97
CA LEU A 108 23.50 2.30 29.23
C LEU A 108 23.00 3.33 28.21
N LEU A 109 23.89 4.16 27.66
CA LEU A 109 23.55 5.09 26.58
C LEU A 109 23.30 4.38 25.23
N ALA A 110 23.86 3.18 25.02
CA ALA A 110 23.58 2.36 23.84
C ALA A 110 22.23 1.63 23.88
N LEU A 111 21.63 1.47 25.08
CA LEU A 111 20.33 0.81 25.28
C LEU A 111 19.14 1.80 25.27
N GLY A 112 19.41 3.11 25.31
CA GLY A 112 18.40 4.18 25.38
C GLY A 112 18.07 4.85 24.06
N VAL A 113 18.59 4.38 22.92
CA VAL A 113 18.14 4.87 21.61
C VAL A 113 16.80 4.23 21.32
N GLU A 114 15.71 4.93 21.67
CA GLU A 114 14.42 4.76 21.01
C GLU A 114 14.70 4.71 19.51
N ARG A 115 14.62 3.51 18.90
CA ARG A 115 14.74 3.37 17.46
C ARG A 115 13.56 4.10 16.86
N ALA A 116 13.79 5.31 16.36
CA ALA A 116 12.85 5.97 15.49
C ALA A 116 12.51 4.99 14.36
N LEU A 117 11.24 4.58 14.28
CA LEU A 117 10.76 3.73 13.21
C LEU A 117 11.08 4.43 11.89
N ALA A 118 11.85 3.75 11.04
CA ALA A 118 12.17 4.26 9.71
C ALA A 118 10.86 4.45 8.93
N ILE A 119 10.69 5.62 8.33
CA ILE A 119 9.50 5.99 7.57
C ILE A 119 9.49 5.15 6.28
N PRO A 120 8.40 4.46 5.93
CA PRO A 120 8.32 3.73 4.67
C PRO A 120 8.54 4.63 3.46
N GLU A 121 9.28 4.15 2.46
CA GLU A 121 9.65 4.94 1.27
C GLU A 121 8.42 5.40 0.47
N ILE A 122 7.37 4.59 0.43
CA ILE A 122 6.10 4.96 -0.23
C ILE A 122 5.48 6.24 0.36
N CYS A 123 5.74 6.54 1.62
CA CYS A 123 5.21 7.73 2.31
C CYS A 123 5.89 9.03 1.86
N ILE A 124 7.08 8.94 1.27
CA ILE A 124 7.87 10.09 0.78
C ILE A 124 8.00 10.10 -0.75
N GLN A 125 7.45 9.10 -1.45
CA GLN A 125 7.47 9.00 -2.92
C GLN A 125 6.81 10.21 -3.60
N CYS A 126 5.80 10.79 -2.96
CA CYS A 126 5.19 12.04 -3.41
C CYS A 126 5.50 13.18 -2.43
N PRO A 127 6.07 14.30 -2.90
CA PRO A 127 6.46 15.39 -2.03
C PRO A 127 5.26 16.05 -1.34
N GLY A 128 5.46 16.57 -0.15
CA GLY A 128 4.44 17.26 0.65
C GLY A 128 3.71 16.35 1.65
N SER A 129 2.77 16.94 2.39
CA SER A 129 1.95 16.26 3.39
C SER A 129 0.61 15.79 2.82
N VAL A 130 -0.07 14.89 3.52
CA VAL A 130 -1.48 14.57 3.29
C VAL A 130 -2.31 15.86 3.24
N GLN A 131 -3.27 15.93 2.31
CA GLN A 131 -4.12 17.11 2.16
C GLN A 131 -5.17 17.15 3.27
N ASN A 132 -5.32 18.28 3.96
CA ASN A 132 -6.13 18.41 5.21
C ASN A 132 -7.59 17.92 5.13
N LEU A 133 -8.17 17.86 3.92
CA LEU A 133 -9.54 17.44 3.67
C LEU A 133 -9.63 16.15 2.82
N SER A 134 -8.50 15.48 2.55
CA SER A 134 -8.55 14.17 1.91
C SER A 134 -9.20 13.16 2.85
N LYS A 135 -9.81 12.12 2.28
CA LYS A 135 -10.44 11.07 3.11
C LYS A 135 -9.41 10.38 4.01
N VAL A 136 -8.15 10.29 3.57
CA VAL A 136 -7.03 9.76 4.35
C VAL A 136 -6.72 10.64 5.56
N ALA A 137 -6.65 11.98 5.40
CA ALA A 137 -6.47 12.89 6.54
C ALA A 137 -7.59 12.77 7.56
N LEU A 138 -8.85 12.71 7.08
CA LEU A 138 -10.02 12.58 7.95
C LEU A 138 -10.00 11.26 8.72
N TYR A 139 -9.72 10.15 8.04
CA TYR A 139 -9.58 8.82 8.65
C TYR A 139 -8.49 8.82 9.74
N CYS A 140 -7.33 9.40 9.44
CA CYS A 140 -6.22 9.45 10.38
C CYS A 140 -6.53 10.28 11.62
N LYS A 141 -7.18 11.45 11.43
CA LYS A 141 -7.55 12.35 12.52
C LYS A 141 -8.65 11.78 13.41
N GLN A 142 -9.58 11.00 12.84
CA GLN A 142 -10.71 10.42 13.57
C GLN A 142 -10.32 9.19 14.39
N THR A 143 -9.24 8.51 14.00
CA THR A 143 -8.81 7.28 14.66
C THR A 143 -7.73 7.60 15.70
N PRO A 144 -7.98 7.37 17.01
CA PRO A 144 -6.96 7.55 18.03
C PRO A 144 -5.71 6.73 17.71
N GLU A 145 -4.55 7.19 18.19
CA GLU A 145 -3.25 6.49 18.04
C GLU A 145 -2.66 6.46 16.62
N LEU A 146 -3.36 7.00 15.62
CA LEU A 146 -2.80 7.16 14.28
C LEU A 146 -2.13 8.52 14.14
N MET A 147 -1.03 8.53 13.41
CA MET A 147 -0.24 9.73 13.15
C MET A 147 -0.06 9.91 11.65
N LEU A 148 -0.26 11.15 11.20
CA LEU A 148 0.10 11.54 9.84
C LEU A 148 1.62 11.73 9.77
N HIS A 149 2.24 11.06 8.81
CA HIS A 149 3.65 11.21 8.51
C HIS A 149 3.85 11.26 7.00
N ALA A 150 4.35 12.38 6.49
CA ALA A 150 4.43 12.69 5.07
C ALA A 150 3.08 12.43 4.36
N ARG A 151 3.02 11.45 3.43
CA ARG A 151 1.80 11.04 2.71
C ARG A 151 1.05 9.86 3.32
N CYS A 152 1.49 9.36 4.46
CA CYS A 152 0.90 8.20 5.11
C CYS A 152 0.18 8.54 6.41
N CYS A 153 -0.83 7.74 6.72
CA CYS A 153 -1.39 7.58 8.04
C CYS A 153 -0.85 6.27 8.64
N LEU A 154 -0.09 6.39 9.73
CA LEU A 154 0.64 5.29 10.36
C LEU A 154 0.09 5.02 11.76
N ASN A 155 0.17 3.76 12.20
CA ASN A 155 0.03 3.44 13.62
C ASN A 155 1.37 3.60 14.37
N GLN A 156 1.37 3.38 15.69
CA GLN A 156 2.57 3.44 16.53
C GLN A 156 3.69 2.45 16.12
N LYS A 157 3.35 1.39 15.38
CA LYS A 157 4.29 0.39 14.87
C LYS A 157 4.84 0.73 13.49
N GLY A 158 4.43 1.85 12.89
CA GLY A 158 4.81 2.25 11.54
C GLY A 158 4.05 1.51 10.44
N THR A 159 2.97 0.78 10.76
CA THR A 159 2.10 0.13 9.77
C THR A 159 1.28 1.20 9.04
N ILE A 160 1.23 1.10 7.71
CA ILE A 160 0.48 2.03 6.84
C ILE A 160 -0.99 1.64 6.84
N LEU A 161 -1.84 2.47 7.43
CA LEU A 161 -3.30 2.28 7.40
C LEU A 161 -3.99 3.22 6.41
N GLY A 162 -3.34 4.32 6.04
CA GLY A 162 -3.82 5.23 5.01
C GLY A 162 -2.68 5.75 4.14
N LEU A 163 -2.95 5.94 2.85
CA LEU A 163 -1.98 6.44 1.88
C LEU A 163 -2.61 7.48 0.96
N ASP A 164 -2.08 8.71 0.95
CA ASP A 164 -2.55 9.81 0.11
C ASP A 164 -1.48 10.16 -0.94
N LEU A 165 -1.61 9.56 -2.12
CA LEU A 165 -0.78 9.88 -3.29
C LEU A 165 -1.56 10.69 -4.32
N GLN A 166 -2.52 11.52 -3.89
CA GLN A 166 -3.28 12.34 -4.81
C GLN A 166 -2.41 13.43 -5.46
N ASN A 167 -2.66 13.71 -6.74
CA ASN A 167 -2.01 14.80 -7.49
C ASN A 167 -0.46 14.74 -7.46
N CYS A 168 0.07 13.54 -7.65
CA CYS A 168 1.51 13.26 -7.62
C CYS A 168 2.09 13.08 -9.04
N SER A 169 1.27 13.30 -10.08
CA SER A 169 1.62 13.08 -11.50
C SER A 169 2.10 11.65 -11.79
N LEU A 170 1.58 10.67 -11.05
CA LEU A 170 1.95 9.26 -11.18
C LEU A 170 1.33 8.62 -12.43
N LYS A 171 2.15 7.95 -13.23
CA LYS A 171 1.69 7.11 -14.37
C LYS A 171 1.56 5.63 -13.97
N ASP A 172 2.33 5.25 -12.97
CA ASP A 172 2.36 3.94 -12.31
C ASP A 172 2.62 4.15 -10.81
N LEU A 173 2.25 3.18 -9.98
CA LEU A 173 2.37 3.29 -8.52
C LEU A 173 3.79 2.99 -8.01
N GLY A 174 4.65 2.44 -8.86
CA GLY A 174 6.05 2.12 -8.55
C GLY A 174 6.24 0.85 -7.72
N LEU A 175 7.50 0.45 -7.56
CA LEU A 175 7.90 -0.79 -6.87
C LEU A 175 7.65 -0.76 -5.36
N ASN A 176 7.52 0.42 -4.77
CA ASN A 176 7.34 0.61 -3.33
C ASN A 176 5.87 0.55 -2.91
N PHE A 177 4.92 0.57 -3.85
CA PHE A 177 3.49 0.51 -3.55
C PHE A 177 3.06 -0.68 -2.67
N PRO A 178 3.60 -1.90 -2.83
CA PRO A 178 3.28 -3.03 -1.95
C PRO A 178 3.63 -2.82 -0.46
N GLN A 179 4.45 -1.83 -0.10
CA GLN A 179 4.67 -1.46 1.31
C GLN A 179 3.35 -1.07 2.01
N ALA A 180 2.36 -0.57 1.25
CA ALA A 180 1.05 -0.15 1.74
C ALA A 180 -0.03 -1.24 1.69
N HIS A 181 0.31 -2.53 1.51
CA HIS A 181 -0.67 -3.63 1.42
C HIS A 181 -1.63 -3.77 2.62
N THR A 182 -1.26 -3.18 3.78
CA THR A 182 -2.10 -3.13 4.99
C THR A 182 -3.05 -1.93 5.02
N ALA A 183 -3.00 -1.04 4.04
CA ALA A 183 -3.80 0.17 4.01
C ALA A 183 -5.30 -0.13 3.91
N ILE A 184 -6.06 0.55 4.75
CA ILE A 184 -7.52 0.52 4.79
C ILE A 184 -8.10 1.58 3.85
N ILE A 185 -7.38 2.69 3.66
CA ILE A 185 -7.78 3.79 2.78
C ILE A 185 -6.63 4.26 1.88
N ILE A 186 -6.88 4.39 0.58
CA ILE A 186 -5.90 4.89 -0.38
C ILE A 186 -6.56 5.93 -1.28
N ASP A 187 -5.90 7.08 -1.44
CA ASP A 187 -6.27 8.14 -2.36
C ASP A 187 -5.23 8.28 -3.48
N LEU A 188 -5.65 7.97 -4.72
CA LEU A 188 -4.83 8.03 -5.94
C LEU A 188 -5.40 9.05 -6.94
N GLN A 189 -6.39 9.86 -6.56
CA GLN A 189 -7.06 10.75 -7.49
C GLN A 189 -6.12 11.81 -8.08
N ALA A 190 -6.55 12.44 -9.18
CA ALA A 190 -5.78 13.47 -9.88
C ALA A 190 -4.38 13.01 -10.35
N ASN A 191 -4.23 11.73 -10.70
CA ASN A 191 -3.03 11.19 -11.34
C ASN A 191 -3.34 10.66 -12.74
N PRO A 192 -2.41 10.76 -13.70
CA PRO A 192 -2.55 10.18 -15.04
C PRO A 192 -2.25 8.67 -15.06
N LEU A 193 -2.94 7.89 -14.23
CA LEU A 193 -2.71 6.45 -14.09
C LEU A 193 -3.24 5.66 -15.28
N LYS A 194 -2.66 4.46 -15.49
CA LYS A 194 -3.17 3.48 -16.47
C LYS A 194 -4.53 2.94 -16.04
N HIS A 195 -5.32 2.51 -17.03
CA HIS A 195 -6.72 2.12 -16.85
C HIS A 195 -6.91 0.83 -16.02
N ASP A 196 -5.97 -0.12 -16.07
CA ASP A 196 -6.03 -1.37 -15.32
C ASP A 196 -4.93 -1.43 -14.26
N LEU A 197 -5.35 -1.61 -13.01
CA LEU A 197 -4.50 -1.71 -11.82
C LEU A 197 -4.74 -3.03 -11.06
N SER A 198 -5.46 -4.00 -11.63
CA SER A 198 -5.92 -5.20 -10.91
C SER A 198 -4.79 -5.96 -10.23
N ASP A 199 -3.70 -6.25 -10.95
CA ASP A 199 -2.55 -6.97 -10.40
C ASP A 199 -1.74 -6.16 -9.38
N THR A 200 -1.90 -4.83 -9.35
CA THR A 200 -1.14 -3.95 -8.45
C THR A 200 -1.64 -4.02 -7.01
N PHE A 201 -2.88 -4.48 -6.81
CA PHE A 201 -3.53 -4.58 -5.49
C PHE A 201 -3.49 -6.01 -4.92
N HIS A 202 -2.60 -6.86 -5.41
CA HIS A 202 -2.34 -8.17 -4.81
C HIS A 202 -1.93 -8.01 -3.34
N GLY A 203 -2.54 -8.80 -2.45
CA GLY A 203 -2.31 -8.75 -1.01
C GLY A 203 -2.98 -7.59 -0.26
N PHE A 204 -3.66 -6.66 -0.95
CA PHE A 204 -4.43 -5.58 -0.30
C PHE A 204 -5.78 -6.12 0.19
N THR A 205 -5.76 -6.92 1.24
CA THR A 205 -6.93 -7.66 1.74
C THR A 205 -7.80 -6.86 2.70
N GLN A 206 -7.31 -5.71 3.20
CA GLN A 206 -7.98 -4.87 4.19
C GLN A 206 -8.53 -3.56 3.61
N LEU A 207 -8.46 -3.37 2.30
CA LEU A 207 -8.77 -2.10 1.66
C LEU A 207 -10.28 -1.83 1.68
N GLN A 208 -10.71 -0.77 2.36
CA GLN A 208 -12.11 -0.41 2.49
C GLN A 208 -12.51 0.79 1.65
N THR A 209 -11.58 1.71 1.39
CA THR A 209 -11.83 2.90 0.58
C THR A 209 -10.69 3.11 -0.39
N LEU A 210 -10.99 3.07 -1.68
CA LEU A 210 -10.05 3.37 -2.74
C LEU A 210 -10.62 4.50 -3.60
N ILE A 211 -9.87 5.59 -3.73
CA ILE A 211 -10.26 6.73 -4.57
C ILE A 211 -9.32 6.77 -5.77
N LEU A 212 -9.90 6.72 -6.97
CA LEU A 212 -9.17 6.63 -8.24
C LEU A 212 -9.53 7.79 -9.16
N PRO A 213 -8.67 8.13 -10.14
CA PRO A 213 -9.08 8.94 -11.28
C PRO A 213 -10.31 8.36 -11.99
N GLN A 214 -11.13 9.20 -12.60
CA GLN A 214 -12.38 8.79 -13.24
C GLN A 214 -12.18 7.70 -14.32
N ASP A 215 -11.10 7.81 -15.10
CA ASP A 215 -10.81 6.94 -16.25
C ASP A 215 -10.14 5.61 -15.87
N VAL A 216 -10.02 5.31 -14.59
CA VAL A 216 -9.36 4.09 -14.08
C VAL A 216 -10.40 3.27 -13.36
N ASN A 217 -10.60 2.02 -13.77
CA ASN A 217 -11.59 1.15 -13.14
C ASN A 217 -11.17 0.69 -11.73
N CYS A 218 -12.16 0.35 -10.90
CA CYS A 218 -11.89 -0.30 -9.61
C CYS A 218 -11.19 -1.65 -9.86
N PRO A 219 -10.08 -1.96 -9.16
CA PRO A 219 -9.42 -3.25 -9.22
C PRO A 219 -10.41 -4.40 -8.94
N GLY A 220 -10.36 -5.46 -9.74
CA GLY A 220 -11.30 -6.57 -9.67
C GLY A 220 -12.71 -6.27 -10.21
N GLY A 221 -12.93 -5.07 -10.76
CA GLY A 221 -14.20 -4.62 -11.33
C GLY A 221 -15.28 -4.35 -10.26
N ILE A 222 -16.50 -4.05 -10.72
CA ILE A 222 -17.61 -3.63 -9.86
C ILE A 222 -18.00 -4.72 -8.83
N ASN A 223 -17.83 -6.00 -9.19
CA ASN A 223 -18.20 -7.12 -8.34
C ASN A 223 -17.27 -7.33 -7.13
N ALA A 224 -16.06 -6.78 -7.17
CA ALA A 224 -15.10 -6.83 -6.08
C ALA A 224 -15.42 -5.88 -4.91
N TRP A 225 -16.41 -4.99 -5.08
CA TRP A 225 -16.72 -3.92 -4.14
C TRP A 225 -18.21 -3.91 -3.77
N ASN A 226 -18.53 -3.44 -2.57
CA ASN A 226 -19.90 -3.26 -2.12
C ASN A 226 -20.58 -2.09 -2.82
N THR A 227 -19.84 -1.01 -3.04
CA THR A 227 -20.36 0.19 -3.70
C THR A 227 -19.26 0.83 -4.53
N VAL A 228 -19.58 1.17 -5.78
CA VAL A 228 -18.72 1.98 -6.64
C VAL A 228 -19.49 3.26 -6.97
N THR A 229 -18.92 4.40 -6.62
CA THR A 229 -19.51 5.71 -6.86
C THR A 229 -18.66 6.49 -7.85
N LEU A 230 -19.27 6.88 -8.96
CA LEU A 230 -18.65 7.68 -10.01
C LEU A 230 -18.95 9.16 -9.76
N TYR A 231 -17.92 9.99 -9.76
CA TYR A 231 -18.03 11.45 -9.73
C TYR A 231 -17.42 12.04 -11.01
N THR A 232 -17.51 13.35 -11.17
CA THR A 232 -17.02 14.05 -12.37
C THR A 232 -15.52 13.90 -12.59
N ASN A 233 -14.71 13.88 -11.52
CA ASN A 233 -13.24 13.93 -11.62
C ASN A 233 -12.55 12.70 -11.00
N ASN A 234 -13.31 11.85 -10.30
CA ASN A 234 -12.79 10.69 -9.62
C ASN A 234 -13.88 9.62 -9.54
N GLN A 235 -13.49 8.45 -9.08
CA GLN A 235 -14.43 7.45 -8.61
C GLN A 235 -13.96 6.87 -7.29
N THR A 236 -14.89 6.36 -6.50
CA THR A 236 -14.61 5.74 -5.21
C THR A 236 -15.12 4.30 -5.20
N CYS A 237 -14.24 3.36 -4.86
CA CYS A 237 -14.56 1.96 -4.60
C CYS A 237 -14.63 1.77 -3.08
N LEU A 238 -15.76 1.28 -2.58
CA LEU A 238 -16.06 1.14 -1.15
C LEU A 238 -16.40 -0.29 -0.78
N GLY A 239 -15.82 -0.75 0.32
CA GLY A 239 -16.11 -2.04 0.93
C GLY A 239 -15.67 -3.20 0.04
N GLN A 240 -14.38 -3.53 0.04
CA GLN A 240 -13.88 -4.72 -0.67
C GLN A 240 -14.64 -5.97 -0.20
N ARG A 241 -15.08 -6.78 -1.16
CA ARG A 241 -15.76 -8.05 -0.90
C ARG A 241 -14.74 -9.18 -0.80
N ASN A 242 -14.99 -10.08 0.14
CA ASN A 242 -14.24 -11.33 0.22
C ASN A 242 -14.86 -12.35 -0.75
N LEU A 243 -14.13 -12.70 -1.81
CA LEU A 243 -14.60 -13.67 -2.81
C LEU A 243 -14.78 -15.08 -2.21
N CYS A 244 -14.00 -15.45 -1.19
CA CYS A 244 -14.13 -16.74 -0.50
C CYS A 244 -15.46 -16.90 0.25
N ASN A 245 -16.19 -15.80 0.50
CA ASN A 245 -17.51 -15.84 1.13
C ASN A 245 -18.65 -16.03 0.10
N SER A 246 -18.34 -16.15 -1.19
CA SER A 246 -19.37 -16.33 -2.22
C SER A 246 -19.91 -17.75 -2.20
N THR A 247 -21.18 -17.91 -1.80
CA THR A 247 -21.91 -19.18 -1.74
C THR A 247 -22.28 -19.77 -3.11
N ARG A 248 -21.90 -19.13 -4.23
CA ARG A 248 -22.38 -19.49 -5.57
C ARG A 248 -21.55 -20.57 -6.28
N ASP A 249 -20.28 -20.73 -5.93
CA ASP A 249 -19.41 -21.72 -6.56
C ASP A 249 -18.92 -22.70 -5.50
N ALA A 250 -19.59 -23.85 -5.43
CA ALA A 250 -19.02 -25.02 -4.77
C ALA A 250 -17.69 -25.35 -5.46
N GLU A 251 -16.63 -25.50 -4.65
CA GLU A 251 -15.23 -25.77 -5.07
C GLU A 251 -14.46 -24.62 -5.74
N ILE A 252 -14.39 -23.43 -5.10
CA ILE A 252 -13.41 -22.38 -5.47
C ILE A 252 -11.96 -22.90 -5.38
N CYS A 253 -11.68 -23.74 -4.38
CA CYS A 253 -10.38 -24.34 -4.13
C CYS A 253 -10.44 -25.88 -4.19
N PRO A 254 -9.32 -26.55 -4.50
CA PRO A 254 -9.23 -28.02 -4.48
C PRO A 254 -9.51 -28.57 -3.08
N GLU A 255 -9.79 -29.88 -2.98
CA GLU A 255 -10.19 -30.57 -1.73
C GLU A 255 -9.27 -30.29 -0.53
N ASN A 256 -7.95 -30.30 -0.74
CA ASN A 256 -6.96 -30.00 0.31
C ASN A 256 -6.49 -28.54 0.31
N GLY A 257 -7.25 -27.65 -0.33
CA GLY A 257 -6.98 -26.23 -0.44
C GLY A 257 -8.01 -25.41 0.32
N SER A 258 -7.56 -24.36 0.99
CA SER A 258 -8.41 -23.37 1.63
C SER A 258 -8.36 -22.04 0.86
N CYS A 259 -9.52 -21.41 0.69
CA CYS A 259 -9.62 -20.12 0.03
C CYS A 259 -9.22 -19.01 1.00
N VAL A 260 -8.30 -18.15 0.58
CA VAL A 260 -7.96 -16.90 1.29
C VAL A 260 -8.09 -15.72 0.34
N PRO A 261 -8.54 -14.54 0.81
CA PRO A 261 -8.59 -13.34 -0.01
C PRO A 261 -7.18 -12.86 -0.34
N ASP A 262 -6.99 -12.29 -1.54
CA ASP A 262 -5.67 -11.84 -2.00
C ASP A 262 -5.69 -10.45 -2.67
N GLY A 263 -6.71 -9.65 -2.33
CA GLY A 263 -6.91 -8.32 -2.91
C GLY A 263 -8.30 -8.15 -3.52
N PRO A 264 -8.61 -6.96 -4.06
CA PRO A 264 -9.92 -6.70 -4.65
C PRO A 264 -10.16 -7.58 -5.87
N GLY A 265 -11.15 -8.48 -5.79
CA GLY A 265 -11.45 -9.42 -6.87
C GLY A 265 -10.47 -10.58 -7.00
N LEU A 266 -9.53 -10.72 -6.05
CA LEU A 266 -8.49 -11.75 -6.07
C LEU A 266 -8.66 -12.69 -4.86
N LEU A 267 -8.36 -13.96 -5.11
CA LEU A 267 -8.31 -15.02 -4.11
C LEU A 267 -7.11 -15.91 -4.39
N LEU A 268 -6.61 -16.54 -3.34
CA LEU A 268 -5.55 -17.52 -3.40
C LEU A 268 -6.03 -18.81 -2.72
N CYS A 269 -5.73 -19.95 -3.34
CA CYS A 269 -5.94 -21.25 -2.70
C CYS A 269 -4.63 -21.69 -2.05
N VAL A 270 -4.61 -21.72 -0.71
CA VAL A 270 -3.46 -22.19 0.07
C VAL A 270 -3.69 -23.62 0.52
N CYS A 271 -2.69 -24.47 0.34
CA CYS A 271 -2.80 -25.87 0.73
C CYS A 271 -2.88 -26.04 2.24
N ALA A 272 -3.68 -27.00 2.67
CA ALA A 272 -3.72 -27.45 4.06
C ALA A 272 -2.35 -28.01 4.50
N ASP A 273 -2.11 -28.01 5.81
CA ASP A 273 -0.85 -28.46 6.38
C ASP A 273 -0.49 -29.87 5.91
N GLY A 274 0.76 -30.05 5.46
CA GLY A 274 1.26 -31.31 4.93
C GLY A 274 0.90 -31.60 3.47
N PHE A 275 0.09 -30.75 2.83
CA PHE A 275 -0.21 -30.81 1.40
C PHE A 275 0.56 -29.75 0.61
N HIS A 276 0.99 -30.10 -0.60
CA HIS A 276 1.73 -29.20 -1.48
C HIS A 276 1.57 -29.58 -2.95
N GLY A 277 2.18 -28.77 -3.82
CA GLY A 277 2.20 -29.00 -5.27
C GLY A 277 0.93 -28.55 -5.98
N TYR A 278 0.83 -28.91 -7.26
CA TYR A 278 -0.31 -28.53 -8.09
C TYR A 278 -1.61 -29.06 -7.47
N LYS A 279 -2.58 -28.14 -7.24
CA LYS A 279 -3.88 -28.42 -6.62
C LYS A 279 -3.81 -29.13 -5.26
N CYS A 280 -2.72 -28.98 -4.50
CA CYS A 280 -2.57 -29.58 -3.16
C CYS A 280 -2.72 -31.11 -3.14
N MET A 281 -2.30 -31.78 -4.22
CA MET A 281 -2.47 -33.23 -4.39
C MET A 281 -1.34 -34.07 -3.77
N ARG A 282 -0.21 -33.46 -3.37
CA ARG A 282 0.93 -34.19 -2.82
C ARG A 282 0.96 -34.04 -1.30
N GLN A 283 1.13 -35.17 -0.62
CA GLN A 283 1.26 -35.20 0.83
C GLN A 283 2.73 -35.45 1.24
N GLY A 284 3.14 -34.87 2.37
CA GLY A 284 4.46 -35.04 2.94
C GLY A 284 5.49 -34.05 2.40
N SER A 285 6.77 -34.30 2.64
CA SER A 285 7.87 -33.45 2.19
C SER A 285 8.52 -33.99 0.92
N PHE A 286 8.87 -33.12 -0.04
CA PHE A 286 9.69 -33.53 -1.18
C PHE A 286 11.07 -34.01 -0.71
N PRO A 287 11.54 -35.21 -1.11
CA PRO A 287 12.79 -35.79 -0.62
C PRO A 287 14.01 -35.14 -1.28
N LEU A 288 14.31 -33.89 -0.89
CA LEU A 288 15.37 -33.06 -1.47
C LEU A 288 16.72 -33.78 -1.51
N LEU A 289 17.08 -34.48 -0.43
CA LEU A 289 18.35 -35.21 -0.33
C LEU A 289 18.49 -36.32 -1.37
N MET A 290 17.41 -37.06 -1.64
CA MET A 290 17.44 -38.12 -2.66
C MET A 290 17.56 -37.50 -4.05
N PHE A 291 16.79 -36.44 -4.33
CA PHE A 291 16.80 -35.78 -5.62
C PHE A 291 18.16 -35.15 -5.94
N PHE A 292 18.70 -34.34 -5.01
CA PHE A 292 20.03 -33.74 -5.18
C PHE A 292 21.15 -34.78 -5.08
N GLY A 293 20.99 -35.84 -4.30
CA GLY A 293 21.94 -36.95 -4.24
C GLY A 293 22.09 -37.65 -5.58
N ILE A 294 20.97 -38.01 -6.22
CA ILE A 294 20.98 -38.67 -7.54
C ILE A 294 21.52 -37.71 -8.61
N LEU A 295 21.03 -36.48 -8.67
CA LEU A 295 21.51 -35.49 -9.64
C LEU A 295 22.99 -35.18 -9.44
N GLY A 296 23.41 -34.89 -8.21
CA GLY A 296 24.81 -34.60 -7.90
C GLY A 296 25.73 -35.77 -8.20
N SER A 297 25.34 -37.00 -7.83
CA SER A 297 26.13 -38.20 -8.12
C SER A 297 26.24 -38.46 -9.61
N THR A 298 25.13 -38.41 -10.36
CA THR A 298 25.15 -38.65 -11.81
C THR A 298 25.97 -37.60 -12.54
N THR A 299 25.83 -36.31 -12.19
CA THR A 299 26.67 -35.23 -12.74
C THR A 299 28.15 -35.48 -12.43
N LEU A 300 28.50 -35.77 -11.18
CA LEU A 300 29.89 -36.03 -10.78
C LEU A 300 30.48 -37.23 -11.54
N SER A 301 29.74 -38.33 -11.64
CA SER A 301 30.15 -39.51 -12.39
C SER A 301 30.38 -39.20 -13.86
N ILE A 302 29.47 -38.48 -14.51
CA ILE A 302 29.61 -38.06 -15.92
C ILE A 302 30.81 -37.13 -16.08
N SER A 303 31.00 -36.15 -15.20
CA SER A 303 32.16 -35.25 -15.23
C SER A 303 33.48 -36.02 -15.10
N ILE A 304 33.57 -37.00 -14.20
CA ILE A 304 34.75 -37.86 -14.04
C ILE A 304 34.99 -38.71 -15.29
N LEU A 305 33.94 -39.29 -15.87
CA LEU A 305 34.04 -40.10 -17.09
C LEU A 305 34.50 -39.26 -18.28
N LEU A 306 33.91 -38.08 -18.48
CA LEU A 306 34.31 -37.15 -19.53
C LEU A 306 35.75 -36.65 -19.32
N TRP A 307 36.13 -36.29 -18.09
CA TRP A 307 37.50 -35.92 -17.75
C TRP A 307 38.47 -37.06 -18.04
N GLY A 308 38.17 -38.28 -17.62
CA GLY A 308 39.01 -39.45 -17.83
C GLY A 308 39.19 -39.80 -19.30
N THR A 309 38.12 -39.75 -20.09
CA THR A 309 38.17 -40.06 -21.53
C THR A 309 38.85 -38.96 -22.34
N GLN A 310 38.58 -37.67 -22.05
CA GLN A 310 39.25 -36.55 -22.72
C GLN A 310 40.74 -36.46 -22.34
N ARG A 311 41.11 -36.71 -21.08
CA ARG A 311 42.52 -36.72 -20.65
C ARG A 311 43.31 -37.88 -21.25
N ARG A 312 42.68 -39.03 -21.50
CA ARG A 312 43.31 -40.16 -22.23
C ARG A 312 43.52 -39.84 -23.71
N LYS A 313 42.58 -39.14 -24.35
CA LYS A 313 42.71 -38.66 -25.74
C LYS A 313 43.89 -37.69 -25.90
N ALA A 314 44.13 -36.80 -24.95
CA ALA A 314 45.25 -35.86 -24.97
C ALA A 314 46.65 -36.50 -24.75
N LYS A 315 46.70 -37.74 -24.25
CA LYS A 315 47.96 -38.46 -23.96
C LYS A 315 48.32 -39.54 -24.99
N ALA A 316 47.45 -39.77 -25.98
CA ALA A 316 47.61 -40.80 -27.01
C ALA A 316 47.90 -40.22 -28.41
N SER A 317 48.30 -38.94 -28.47
CA SER A 317 48.81 -38.23 -29.65
C SER A 317 50.18 -37.65 -29.32
#